data_AF-A0A0D6AP79-F1
#
_entry.id   AF-A0A0D6AP79-F1
#
_cell.length_a   1.000
_cell.length_b   1.000
_cell.length_c   1.000
_cell.angle_alpha   90.00
_cell.angle_beta   90.00
_cell.angle_gamma   90.00
#
_symmetry.space_group_name_H-M   'P 1'
#
loop_
_entity.id
_entity.type
_entity.pdbx_description
1 polymer ?
#
loop_
_entity_poly.entity_id
_entity_poly.type
_entity_poly.pdbx_seq_one_letter_code
_entity_poly.pdbx_strand_id
1 'polypeptide(L)'
;MTKNIKQALNSAFRKVPIAQEDINKFKEYLTALLNITDNKIKELEEHHKNNLRDFFNQIFAIHNFNSYLNTKNRNDLVIHNGDQDSPVGVIIETKKPDDSTEMVTLDKFNVKSLQQLLFYYLQDAVEENNFKLKHLIITDIYNWFIFDATLFQRLFSQNKPLIKDFKDFQEGRLPSKNRPFFYENIASKYIAQWEDELKNNCTYFNLKESENKLQDNQDIESDLSLIPLYKFLSPKHLLKLPFINDSNSLDKDFYNELLYIIGLEEVGDNKKLIQRLPSNNRQEGSLLENVI
;
A
#
# COMPACT_ATOMS: atom_id res chain seq x y z
N MET A 1 -0.16 3.08 -19.83
CA MET A 1 0.29 1.70 -19.57
C MET A 1 0.35 1.51 -18.06
N THR A 2 -0.15 0.40 -17.52
CA THR A 2 -0.09 0.09 -16.08
C THR A 2 1.36 -0.12 -15.62
N LYS A 3 1.64 0.16 -14.34
CA LYS A 3 2.96 -0.07 -13.72
C LYS A 3 3.08 -1.52 -13.27
N ASN A 4 4.27 -2.11 -13.38
CA ASN A 4 4.57 -3.39 -12.72
C ASN A 4 5.05 -3.19 -11.27
N ILE A 5 5.10 -4.27 -10.49
CA ILE A 5 5.54 -4.26 -9.08
C ILE A 5 6.92 -3.61 -8.91
N LYS A 6 7.88 -3.95 -9.79
CA LYS A 6 9.23 -3.39 -9.69
C LYS A 6 9.19 -1.87 -9.84
N GLN A 7 8.46 -1.32 -10.81
CA GLN A 7 8.34 0.13 -10.99
C GLN A 7 7.66 0.84 -9.81
N ALA A 8 6.71 0.16 -9.14
CA ALA A 8 5.95 0.72 -8.03
C ALA A 8 6.71 0.67 -6.68
N LEU A 9 7.62 -0.28 -6.50
CA LEU A 9 8.47 -0.34 -5.31
C LEU A 9 9.52 0.79 -5.29
N ASN A 10 9.67 1.42 -4.12
CA ASN A 10 10.80 2.28 -3.83
C ASN A 10 12.13 1.57 -4.16
N SER A 11 13.01 2.26 -4.89
CA SER A 11 14.24 1.68 -5.43
C SER A 11 15.24 1.27 -4.34
N ALA A 12 15.33 2.03 -3.24
CA ALA A 12 16.15 1.70 -2.08
C ALA A 12 15.56 0.50 -1.33
N PHE A 13 14.25 0.50 -1.08
CA PHE A 13 13.59 -0.63 -0.40
C PHE A 13 13.75 -1.94 -1.18
N ARG A 14 13.69 -1.88 -2.51
CA ARG A 14 13.91 -3.05 -3.38
C ARG A 14 15.30 -3.68 -3.19
N LYS A 15 16.30 -2.92 -2.77
CA LYS A 15 17.68 -3.39 -2.53
C LYS A 15 17.94 -3.88 -1.11
N VAL A 16 17.02 -3.63 -0.16
CA VAL A 16 17.16 -4.12 1.22
C VAL A 16 17.27 -5.65 1.23
N PRO A 17 18.29 -6.26 1.83
CA PRO A 17 18.42 -7.73 1.86
C PRO A 17 17.24 -8.36 2.61
N ILE A 18 16.91 -9.61 2.26
CA ILE A 18 15.87 -10.39 2.92
C ILE A 18 16.49 -11.69 3.44
N ALA A 19 15.97 -12.21 4.55
CA ALA A 19 16.41 -13.52 5.04
C ALA A 19 15.83 -14.64 4.17
N GLN A 20 16.59 -15.72 3.96
CA GLN A 20 16.12 -16.87 3.20
C GLN A 20 14.89 -17.53 3.85
N GLU A 21 14.84 -17.55 5.18
CA GLU A 21 13.69 -18.08 5.92
C GLU A 21 12.40 -17.30 5.61
N ASP A 22 12.49 -15.98 5.47
CA ASP A 22 11.34 -15.11 5.19
C ASP A 22 10.76 -15.39 3.80
N ILE A 23 11.61 -15.54 2.78
CA ILE A 23 11.13 -15.83 1.42
C ILE A 23 10.56 -17.25 1.32
N ASN A 24 11.10 -18.21 2.07
CA ASN A 24 10.55 -19.56 2.14
C ASN A 24 9.16 -19.58 2.79
N LYS A 25 8.97 -18.86 3.90
CA LYS A 25 7.64 -18.67 4.52
C LYS A 25 6.68 -17.97 3.56
N PHE A 26 7.15 -16.94 2.86
CA PHE A 26 6.35 -16.27 1.84
C PHE A 26 5.84 -17.23 0.76
N LYS A 27 6.72 -18.09 0.22
CA LYS A 27 6.37 -19.13 -0.76
C LYS A 27 5.32 -20.08 -0.21
N GLU A 28 5.49 -20.56 1.02
CA GLU A 28 4.53 -21.45 1.68
C GLU A 28 3.14 -20.81 1.79
N TYR A 29 3.06 -19.57 2.30
CA TYR A 29 1.80 -18.86 2.50
C TYR A 29 1.11 -18.51 1.18
N LEU A 30 1.88 -18.08 0.17
CA LEU A 30 1.34 -17.81 -1.16
C LEU A 30 0.81 -19.09 -1.82
N THR A 31 1.54 -20.21 -1.68
CA THR A 31 1.11 -21.52 -2.19
C THR A 31 -0.19 -21.97 -1.51
N ALA A 32 -0.28 -21.82 -0.18
CA ALA A 32 -1.48 -22.15 0.57
C ALA A 32 -2.69 -21.30 0.13
N LEU A 33 -2.52 -19.99 -0.07
CA LEU A 33 -3.57 -19.09 -0.55
C LEU A 33 -4.08 -19.49 -1.94
N LEU A 34 -3.18 -19.80 -2.87
CA LEU A 34 -3.56 -20.19 -4.23
C LEU A 34 -4.28 -21.54 -4.22
N ASN A 35 -3.74 -22.54 -3.51
CA ASN A 35 -4.36 -23.86 -3.39
C ASN A 35 -5.76 -23.80 -2.75
N ILE A 36 -5.95 -23.06 -1.66
CA ILE A 36 -7.28 -22.96 -1.05
C ILE A 36 -8.24 -22.24 -1.99
N THR A 37 -7.80 -21.21 -2.70
CA THR A 37 -8.62 -20.45 -3.65
C THR A 37 -9.05 -21.32 -4.83
N ASP A 38 -8.13 -22.08 -5.44
CA ASP A 38 -8.44 -22.99 -6.55
C ASP A 38 -9.45 -24.08 -6.11
N ASN A 39 -9.24 -24.68 -4.94
CA ASN A 39 -10.13 -25.71 -4.40
C ASN A 39 -11.52 -25.17 -4.03
N LYS A 40 -11.62 -23.87 -3.74
CA LYS A 40 -12.82 -23.20 -3.22
C LYS A 40 -13.30 -22.08 -4.12
N ILE A 41 -12.98 -22.13 -5.41
CA ILE A 41 -13.23 -21.03 -6.37
C ILE A 41 -14.71 -20.59 -6.46
N LYS A 42 -15.63 -21.51 -6.13
CA LYS A 42 -17.09 -21.27 -6.16
C LYS A 42 -17.66 -20.72 -4.84
N GLU A 43 -16.88 -20.66 -3.77
CA GLU A 43 -17.32 -20.12 -2.47
C GLU A 43 -17.65 -18.62 -2.57
N LEU A 44 -18.36 -18.10 -1.58
CA LEU A 44 -18.77 -16.69 -1.56
C LEU A 44 -17.56 -15.75 -1.44
N GLU A 45 -17.71 -14.50 -1.90
CA GLU A 45 -16.70 -13.44 -1.80
C GLU A 45 -16.13 -13.30 -0.37
N GLU A 46 -16.98 -13.46 0.65
CA GLU A 46 -16.59 -13.40 2.06
C GLU A 46 -15.62 -14.52 2.47
N HIS A 47 -15.71 -15.71 1.86
CA HIS A 47 -14.74 -16.78 2.11
C HIS A 47 -13.35 -16.36 1.61
N HIS A 48 -13.27 -15.84 0.39
CA HIS A 48 -12.01 -15.37 -0.20
C HIS A 48 -11.43 -14.17 0.56
N LYS A 49 -12.28 -13.29 1.09
CA LYS A 49 -11.88 -12.18 1.95
C LYS A 49 -11.21 -12.66 3.25
N ASN A 50 -11.76 -13.69 3.88
CA ASN A 50 -11.16 -14.30 5.07
C ASN A 50 -9.80 -14.95 4.75
N ASN A 51 -9.70 -15.69 3.64
CA ASN A 51 -8.43 -16.28 3.19
C ASN A 51 -7.38 -15.19 2.92
N LEU A 52 -7.78 -14.07 2.32
CA LEU A 52 -6.89 -12.94 2.05
C LEU A 52 -6.43 -12.25 3.34
N ARG A 53 -7.34 -12.06 4.31
CA ARG A 53 -7.01 -11.54 5.64
C ARG A 53 -5.97 -12.43 6.33
N ASP A 54 -6.20 -13.74 6.32
CA ASP A 54 -5.32 -14.70 6.99
C ASP A 54 -3.95 -14.75 6.31
N PHE A 55 -3.90 -14.67 4.98
CA PHE A 55 -2.66 -14.52 4.22
C PHE A 55 -1.90 -13.24 4.63
N PHE A 56 -2.55 -12.07 4.67
CA PHE A 56 -1.88 -10.84 5.10
C PHE A 56 -1.38 -10.91 6.55
N ASN A 57 -2.13 -11.54 7.47
CA ASN A 57 -1.67 -11.77 8.84
C ASN A 57 -0.36 -12.58 8.87
N GLN A 58 -0.27 -13.63 8.05
CA GLN A 58 0.94 -14.44 7.92
C GLN A 58 2.11 -13.64 7.35
N ILE A 59 1.89 -12.85 6.28
CA ILE A 59 2.91 -11.97 5.71
C ILE A 59 3.41 -10.97 6.75
N PHE A 60 2.50 -10.36 7.50
CA PHE A 60 2.85 -9.31 8.46
C PHE A 60 3.58 -9.87 9.68
N ALA A 61 3.27 -11.11 10.07
CA ALA A 61 4.02 -11.84 11.10
C ALA A 61 5.49 -12.06 10.71
N ILE A 62 5.80 -12.34 9.44
CA ILE A 62 7.21 -12.41 8.95
C ILE A 62 7.95 -11.10 9.24
N HIS A 63 7.25 -9.96 9.12
CA HIS A 63 7.82 -8.64 9.36
C HIS A 63 7.77 -8.17 10.82
N ASN A 64 7.37 -9.02 11.77
CA ASN A 64 7.10 -8.65 13.16
C ASN A 64 6.17 -7.43 13.28
N PHE A 65 5.22 -7.30 12.35
CA PHE A 65 4.31 -6.17 12.28
C PHE A 65 2.93 -6.60 12.78
N ASN A 66 2.58 -6.16 14.00
CA ASN A 66 1.24 -6.34 14.52
C ASN A 66 0.34 -5.27 13.90
N SER A 67 -0.35 -5.63 12.82
CA SER A 67 -1.43 -4.78 12.29
C SER A 67 -2.78 -5.31 12.72
N TYR A 68 -3.73 -4.40 12.79
CA TYR A 68 -5.12 -4.78 12.84
C TYR A 68 -5.68 -4.88 11.42
N LEU A 69 -5.94 -6.11 10.99
CA LEU A 69 -6.70 -6.42 9.77
C LEU A 69 -8.13 -6.74 10.16
N ASN A 70 -9.09 -5.93 9.74
CA ASN A 70 -10.48 -6.16 10.07
C ASN A 70 -11.40 -5.85 8.88
N THR A 71 -12.64 -6.33 8.97
CA THR A 71 -13.71 -5.87 8.10
C THR A 71 -14.30 -4.59 8.69
N LYS A 72 -14.13 -3.46 8.00
CA LYS A 72 -14.80 -2.22 8.41
C LYS A 72 -16.26 -2.28 7.95
N ASN A 73 -17.20 -1.97 8.85
CA ASN A 73 -18.63 -1.93 8.54
C ASN A 73 -19.17 -3.18 7.80
N ARG A 74 -18.62 -4.36 8.15
CA ARG A 74 -19.01 -5.70 7.66
C ARG A 74 -18.80 -5.99 6.16
N ASN A 75 -18.17 -5.12 5.38
CA ASN A 75 -18.15 -5.31 3.92
C ASN A 75 -16.75 -5.40 3.30
N ASP A 76 -15.74 -4.66 3.75
CA ASP A 76 -14.44 -4.65 3.03
C ASP A 76 -13.26 -4.82 3.99
N LEU A 77 -12.20 -5.41 3.48
CA LEU A 77 -10.99 -5.68 4.25
C LEU A 77 -10.16 -4.39 4.32
N VAL A 78 -9.78 -3.99 5.53
CA VAL A 78 -8.91 -2.82 5.75
C VAL A 78 -7.66 -3.17 6.51
N ILE A 79 -6.59 -2.43 6.25
CA ILE A 79 -5.34 -2.47 7.01
C ILE A 79 -5.18 -1.14 7.73
N HIS A 80 -5.11 -1.16 9.06
CA HIS A 80 -4.86 0.04 9.86
C HIS A 80 -3.38 0.44 9.81
N ASN A 81 -3.10 1.74 9.97
CA ASN A 81 -1.71 2.25 10.00
C ASN A 81 -0.91 1.81 11.24
N GLY A 82 -1.55 1.13 12.19
CA GLY A 82 -0.99 0.62 13.43
C GLY A 82 -1.94 -0.38 14.07
N ASP A 83 -2.35 -0.10 15.32
CA ASP A 83 -3.34 -0.88 16.06
C ASP A 83 -4.78 -0.67 15.55
N GLN A 84 -5.75 -1.27 16.23
CA GLN A 84 -7.17 -1.22 15.86
C GLN A 84 -7.79 0.18 15.89
N ASP A 85 -7.23 1.08 16.71
CA ASP A 85 -7.72 2.44 16.90
C ASP A 85 -7.03 3.43 15.95
N SER A 86 -5.93 3.00 15.32
CA SER A 86 -5.22 3.78 14.31
C SER A 86 -6.07 4.00 13.05
N PRO A 87 -5.92 5.12 12.33
CA PRO A 87 -6.65 5.35 11.08
C PRO A 87 -6.37 4.28 10.03
N VAL A 88 -7.34 4.02 9.15
CA VAL A 88 -7.18 3.11 8.02
C VAL A 88 -6.05 3.58 7.10
N GLY A 89 -5.16 2.66 6.74
CA GLY A 89 -4.04 2.88 5.81
C GLY A 89 -4.29 2.27 4.43
N VAL A 90 -4.99 1.13 4.35
CA VAL A 90 -5.32 0.48 3.07
C VAL A 90 -6.76 0.00 3.08
N ILE A 91 -7.47 0.21 1.97
CA ILE A 91 -8.80 -0.37 1.71
C ILE A 91 -8.66 -1.42 0.59
N ILE A 92 -9.25 -2.59 0.79
CA ILE A 92 -9.17 -3.72 -0.14
C ILE A 92 -10.59 -4.15 -0.50
N GLU A 93 -10.96 -3.92 -1.76
CA GLU A 93 -12.15 -4.49 -2.39
C GLU A 93 -11.80 -5.88 -2.92
N THR A 94 -12.42 -6.92 -2.35
CA THR A 94 -12.25 -8.30 -2.81
C THR A 94 -13.41 -8.68 -3.74
N LYS A 95 -13.12 -9.42 -4.82
CA LYS A 95 -14.12 -10.03 -5.70
C LYS A 95 -13.98 -11.54 -5.71
N LYS A 96 -15.02 -12.21 -6.20
CA LYS A 96 -15.00 -13.66 -6.37
C LYS A 96 -14.11 -14.01 -7.57
N PRO A 97 -13.20 -15.00 -7.47
CA PRO A 97 -12.27 -15.33 -8.55
C PRO A 97 -12.90 -15.87 -9.84
N ASP A 98 -14.11 -16.44 -9.79
CA ASP A 98 -14.83 -16.96 -10.95
C ASP A 98 -15.88 -15.98 -11.53
N ASP A 99 -15.97 -14.75 -11.00
CA ASP A 99 -16.88 -13.71 -11.48
C ASP A 99 -16.11 -12.50 -12.04
N SER A 100 -15.88 -12.53 -13.35
CA SER A 100 -15.19 -11.46 -14.07
C SER A 100 -16.08 -10.26 -14.40
N THR A 101 -17.39 -10.33 -14.17
CA THR A 101 -18.32 -9.27 -14.61
C THR A 101 -18.24 -8.02 -13.74
N GLU A 102 -17.92 -8.20 -12.46
CA GLU A 102 -17.80 -7.13 -11.47
C GLU A 102 -16.35 -6.66 -11.25
N MET A 103 -15.36 -7.37 -11.81
CA MET A 103 -13.93 -7.20 -11.59
C MET A 103 -13.28 -6.30 -12.64
N VAL A 104 -12.37 -5.41 -12.21
CA VAL A 104 -11.58 -4.56 -13.12
C VAL A 104 -10.72 -5.44 -14.03
N THR A 105 -10.61 -5.05 -15.30
CA THR A 105 -9.67 -5.64 -16.25
C THR A 105 -8.74 -4.58 -16.84
N LEU A 106 -7.67 -5.00 -17.51
CA LEU A 106 -6.76 -4.07 -18.19
C LEU A 106 -7.45 -3.25 -19.30
N ASP A 107 -8.59 -3.74 -19.80
CA ASP A 107 -9.37 -3.09 -20.86
C ASP A 107 -10.55 -2.27 -20.32
N LYS A 108 -11.03 -2.57 -19.12
CA LYS A 108 -12.21 -1.92 -18.54
C LYS A 108 -12.06 -1.73 -17.03
N PHE A 109 -11.89 -0.48 -16.60
CA PHE A 109 -11.77 -0.10 -15.19
C PHE A 109 -13.11 0.30 -14.59
N ASN A 110 -13.99 0.93 -15.38
CA ASN A 110 -15.29 1.36 -14.89
C ASN A 110 -16.29 0.20 -14.76
N VAL A 111 -16.13 -0.56 -13.69
CA VAL A 111 -16.98 -1.68 -13.28
C VAL A 111 -17.25 -1.60 -11.77
N LYS A 112 -18.09 -2.51 -11.29
CA LYS A 112 -18.62 -2.47 -9.92
C LYS A 112 -17.52 -2.45 -8.84
N SER A 113 -16.47 -3.26 -8.94
CA SER A 113 -15.37 -3.26 -7.95
C SER A 113 -14.70 -1.89 -7.79
N LEU A 114 -14.45 -1.15 -8.87
CA LEU A 114 -13.87 0.19 -8.77
C LEU A 114 -14.89 1.22 -8.26
N GLN A 115 -16.17 1.06 -8.59
CA GLN A 115 -17.26 1.90 -8.07
C GLN A 115 -17.45 1.69 -6.56
N GLN A 116 -17.35 0.46 -6.08
CA GLN A 116 -17.35 0.09 -4.66
C GLN A 116 -16.13 0.68 -3.96
N LEU A 117 -14.92 0.45 -4.49
CA LEU A 117 -13.70 1.00 -3.93
C LEU A 117 -13.74 2.54 -3.82
N LEU A 118 -14.28 3.23 -4.83
CA LEU A 118 -14.49 4.68 -4.78
C LEU A 118 -15.48 5.09 -3.68
N PHE A 119 -16.58 4.36 -3.51
CA PHE A 119 -17.54 4.61 -2.44
C PHE A 119 -16.87 4.53 -1.06
N TYR A 120 -16.11 3.46 -0.81
CA TYR A 120 -15.43 3.27 0.48
C TYR A 120 -14.30 4.26 0.70
N TYR A 121 -13.57 4.61 -0.36
CA TYR A 121 -12.60 5.69 -0.31
C TYR A 121 -13.25 7.02 0.11
N LEU A 122 -14.40 7.41 -0.48
CA LEU A 122 -15.08 8.64 -0.12
C LEU A 122 -15.64 8.60 1.30
N GLN A 123 -16.17 7.46 1.75
CA GLN A 123 -16.60 7.29 3.13
C GLN A 123 -15.45 7.53 4.11
N ASP A 124 -14.29 6.92 3.87
CA ASP A 124 -13.16 7.02 4.78
C ASP A 124 -12.46 8.40 4.68
N ALA A 125 -12.17 8.88 3.48
CA ALA A 125 -11.42 10.12 3.26
C ALA A 125 -12.25 11.40 3.50
N VAL A 126 -13.55 11.38 3.21
CA VAL A 126 -14.41 12.59 3.23
C VAL A 126 -15.31 12.62 4.45
N GLU A 127 -16.03 11.53 4.75
CA GLU A 127 -16.95 11.49 5.89
C GLU A 127 -16.17 11.40 7.21
N GLU A 128 -15.19 10.50 7.27
CA GLU A 128 -14.36 10.30 8.47
C GLU A 128 -13.12 11.20 8.49
N ASN A 129 -12.91 12.03 7.47
CA ASN A 129 -11.76 12.92 7.31
C ASN A 129 -10.40 12.20 7.42
N ASN A 130 -10.30 10.95 6.95
CA ASN A 130 -9.05 10.21 7.00
C ASN A 130 -8.09 10.59 5.86
N PHE A 131 -7.08 11.41 6.18
CA PHE A 131 -6.00 11.77 5.27
C PHE A 131 -4.76 10.85 5.37
N LYS A 132 -4.87 9.71 6.07
CA LYS A 132 -3.77 8.77 6.31
C LYS A 132 -3.80 7.53 5.40
N LEU A 133 -4.79 7.41 4.51
CA LEU A 133 -4.82 6.37 3.48
C LEU A 133 -3.54 6.38 2.63
N LYS A 134 -3.05 5.19 2.31
CA LYS A 134 -1.79 4.94 1.59
C LYS A 134 -2.05 4.30 0.24
N HIS A 135 -2.84 3.24 0.23
CA HIS A 135 -3.18 2.47 -0.97
C HIS A 135 -4.65 2.05 -0.98
N LEU A 136 -5.15 1.81 -2.18
CA LEU A 136 -6.46 1.24 -2.44
C LEU A 136 -6.27 0.05 -3.38
N ILE A 137 -6.89 -1.08 -3.06
CA ILE A 137 -6.64 -2.36 -3.73
C ILE A 137 -7.96 -2.95 -4.22
N ILE A 138 -7.96 -3.46 -5.45
CA ILE A 138 -8.98 -4.36 -5.96
C ILE A 138 -8.31 -5.70 -6.27
N THR A 139 -8.88 -6.80 -5.78
CA THR A 139 -8.37 -8.13 -6.10
C THR A 139 -9.46 -9.21 -6.11
N ASP A 140 -9.31 -10.18 -7.00
CA ASP A 140 -10.06 -11.44 -7.01
C ASP A 140 -9.17 -12.62 -6.54
N ILE A 141 -8.20 -12.31 -5.67
CA ILE A 141 -7.05 -13.14 -5.28
C ILE A 141 -5.98 -13.24 -6.37
N TYR A 142 -6.34 -13.50 -7.62
CA TYR A 142 -5.35 -13.71 -8.68
C TYR A 142 -4.87 -12.39 -9.29
N ASN A 143 -5.80 -11.56 -9.71
CA ASN A 143 -5.55 -10.25 -10.32
C ASN A 143 -5.51 -9.19 -9.23
N TRP A 144 -4.51 -8.32 -9.29
CA TRP A 144 -4.33 -7.25 -8.32
C TRP A 144 -4.21 -5.91 -9.02
N PHE A 145 -5.04 -4.97 -8.63
CA PHE A 145 -5.02 -3.58 -9.08
C PHE A 145 -4.83 -2.69 -7.87
N ILE A 146 -3.69 -2.01 -7.78
CA ILE A 146 -3.31 -1.17 -6.64
C ILE A 146 -3.16 0.27 -7.10
N PHE A 147 -3.78 1.18 -6.36
CA PHE A 147 -3.71 2.62 -6.57
C PHE A 147 -3.10 3.30 -5.35
N ASP A 148 -2.25 4.29 -5.59
CA ASP A 148 -1.80 5.20 -4.54
C ASP A 148 -3.00 6.06 -4.09
N ALA A 149 -3.23 6.19 -2.78
CA ALA A 149 -4.32 7.00 -2.26
C ALA A 149 -4.22 8.48 -2.69
N THR A 150 -3.01 8.99 -2.96
CA THR A 150 -2.84 10.37 -3.48
C THR A 150 -3.45 10.54 -4.87
N LEU A 151 -3.51 9.46 -5.67
CA LEU A 151 -4.19 9.48 -6.96
C LEU A 151 -5.68 9.72 -6.77
N PHE A 152 -6.34 8.94 -5.91
CA PHE A 152 -7.76 9.10 -5.60
C PHE A 152 -8.05 10.46 -4.97
N GLN A 153 -7.16 10.97 -4.12
CA GLN A 153 -7.29 12.31 -3.56
C GLN A 153 -7.36 13.38 -4.64
N ARG A 154 -6.42 13.35 -5.60
CA ARG A 154 -6.34 14.30 -6.71
C ARG A 154 -7.56 14.19 -7.65
N LEU A 155 -7.96 12.97 -8.00
CA LEU A 155 -9.01 12.74 -9.01
C LEU A 155 -10.43 12.91 -8.45
N PHE A 156 -10.64 12.52 -7.19
CA PHE A 156 -11.98 12.38 -6.61
C PHE A 156 -12.21 13.30 -5.41
N SER A 157 -11.32 13.32 -4.41
CA SER A 157 -11.55 14.17 -3.23
C SER A 157 -11.47 15.67 -3.51
N GLN A 158 -10.65 16.06 -4.48
CA GLN A 158 -10.57 17.45 -4.95
C GLN A 158 -11.67 17.81 -5.96
N ASN A 159 -12.46 16.84 -6.42
CA ASN A 159 -13.57 17.06 -7.34
C ASN A 159 -14.82 17.53 -6.57
N LYS A 160 -14.99 18.86 -6.47
CA LYS A 160 -16.10 19.48 -5.73
C LYS A 160 -17.49 18.97 -6.17
N PRO A 161 -17.80 18.82 -7.48
CA PRO A 161 -19.04 18.18 -7.91
C PRO A 161 -19.27 16.79 -7.33
N LEU A 162 -18.27 15.90 -7.40
CA LEU A 162 -18.40 14.54 -6.83
C LEU A 162 -18.63 14.58 -5.32
N ILE A 163 -17.89 15.42 -4.59
CA ILE A 163 -18.08 15.56 -3.14
C ILE A 163 -19.49 16.03 -2.79
N LYS A 164 -20.05 16.95 -3.59
CA LYS A 164 -21.43 17.39 -3.42
C LYS A 164 -22.42 16.24 -3.68
N ASP A 165 -22.28 15.54 -4.81
CA ASP A 165 -23.14 14.42 -5.16
C ASP A 165 -23.08 13.30 -4.12
N PHE A 166 -21.90 13.01 -3.57
CA PHE A 166 -21.71 12.04 -2.49
C PHE A 166 -22.41 12.46 -1.20
N LYS A 167 -22.30 13.73 -0.78
CA LYS A 167 -23.01 14.23 0.40
C LYS A 167 -24.53 14.22 0.21
N ASP A 168 -25.01 14.65 -0.95
CA ASP A 168 -26.43 14.60 -1.29
C ASP A 168 -26.96 13.15 -1.28
N PHE A 169 -26.16 12.18 -1.73
CA PHE A 169 -26.46 10.75 -1.62
C PHE A 169 -26.54 10.29 -0.16
N GLN A 170 -25.53 10.58 0.67
CA GLN A 170 -25.48 10.17 2.09
C GLN A 170 -26.63 10.77 2.91
N GLU A 171 -26.99 12.03 2.63
CA GLU A 171 -28.07 12.74 3.31
C GLU A 171 -29.47 12.39 2.76
N GLY A 172 -29.56 11.50 1.77
CA GLY A 172 -30.83 11.06 1.19
C GLY A 172 -31.56 12.14 0.38
N ARG A 173 -30.83 13.14 -0.14
CA ARG A 173 -31.36 14.20 -1.00
C ARG A 173 -31.57 13.78 -2.45
N LEU A 174 -31.11 12.57 -2.82
CA LEU A 174 -31.24 12.00 -4.16
C LEU A 174 -32.39 10.97 -4.23
N PRO A 175 -32.86 10.60 -5.43
CA PRO A 175 -34.00 9.68 -5.61
C PRO A 175 -33.86 8.31 -4.94
N SER A 176 -32.63 7.86 -4.65
CA SER A 176 -32.35 6.64 -3.91
C SER A 176 -31.10 6.80 -3.05
N LYS A 177 -31.11 6.15 -1.88
CA LYS A 177 -29.96 6.04 -0.95
C LYS A 177 -29.30 4.66 -0.95
N ASN A 178 -29.66 3.79 -1.91
CA ASN A 178 -29.06 2.46 -1.99
C ASN A 178 -27.71 2.50 -2.71
N ARG A 179 -26.82 1.57 -2.37
CA ARG A 179 -25.48 1.47 -2.97
C ARG A 179 -25.48 1.31 -4.49
N PRO A 180 -26.35 0.49 -5.11
CA PRO A 180 -26.43 0.38 -6.57
C PRO A 180 -26.69 1.72 -7.26
N PHE A 181 -27.57 2.57 -6.70
CA PHE A 181 -27.81 3.91 -7.25
C PHE A 181 -26.54 4.75 -7.27
N PHE A 182 -25.75 4.74 -6.18
CA PHE A 182 -24.47 5.44 -6.14
C PHE A 182 -23.50 4.92 -7.21
N TYR A 183 -23.38 3.60 -7.35
CA TYR A 183 -22.46 2.98 -8.31
C TYR A 183 -22.79 3.37 -9.75
N GLU A 184 -24.06 3.21 -10.13
CA GLU A 184 -24.52 3.38 -11.51
C GLU A 184 -24.64 4.86 -11.92
N ASN A 185 -25.08 5.74 -11.00
CA ASN A 185 -25.44 7.12 -11.35
C ASN A 185 -24.39 8.16 -10.92
N ILE A 186 -23.55 7.84 -9.94
CA ILE A 186 -22.56 8.78 -9.40
C ILE A 186 -21.15 8.26 -9.70
N ALA A 187 -20.74 7.15 -9.10
CA ALA A 187 -19.37 6.63 -9.23
C ALA A 187 -18.97 6.41 -10.69
N SER A 188 -19.82 5.70 -11.46
CA SER A 188 -19.59 5.42 -12.88
C SER A 188 -19.30 6.69 -13.70
N LYS A 189 -20.07 7.77 -13.49
CA LYS A 189 -19.90 9.05 -14.20
C LYS A 189 -18.53 9.68 -13.94
N TYR A 190 -18.05 9.65 -12.71
CA TYR A 190 -16.78 10.27 -12.34
C TYR A 190 -15.57 9.38 -12.64
N ILE A 191 -15.72 8.05 -12.57
CA ILE A 191 -14.68 7.12 -13.00
C ILE A 191 -14.44 7.25 -14.50
N ALA A 192 -15.51 7.34 -15.32
CA ALA A 192 -15.39 7.50 -16.77
C ALA A 192 -14.57 8.74 -17.20
N GLN A 193 -14.55 9.80 -16.39
CA GLN A 193 -13.75 11.01 -16.67
C GLN A 193 -12.25 10.78 -16.51
N TRP A 194 -11.85 9.79 -15.70
CA TRP A 194 -10.47 9.57 -15.29
C TRP A 194 -9.96 8.17 -15.61
N GLU A 195 -10.66 7.40 -16.43
CA GLU A 195 -10.36 6.00 -16.69
C GLU A 195 -8.94 5.79 -17.22
N ASP A 196 -8.49 6.62 -18.17
CA ASP A 196 -7.11 6.59 -18.68
C ASP A 196 -6.07 6.94 -17.61
N GLU A 197 -6.36 7.93 -16.76
CA GLU A 197 -5.45 8.35 -15.70
C GLU A 197 -5.31 7.26 -14.62
N LEU A 198 -6.41 6.58 -14.29
CA LEU A 198 -6.42 5.41 -13.41
C LEU A 198 -5.60 4.27 -14.02
N LYS A 199 -5.83 3.94 -15.30
CA LYS A 199 -5.08 2.90 -16.02
C LYS A 199 -3.58 3.20 -16.09
N ASN A 200 -3.19 4.46 -16.29
CA ASN A 200 -1.79 4.86 -16.39
C ASN A 200 -1.06 4.90 -15.03
N ASN A 201 -1.80 4.99 -13.92
CA ASN A 201 -1.22 5.12 -12.58
C ASN A 201 -1.51 3.93 -11.66
N CYS A 202 -2.21 2.91 -12.14
CA CYS A 202 -2.41 1.65 -11.44
C CYS A 202 -1.18 0.76 -11.51
N THR A 203 -0.87 0.08 -10.42
CA THR A 203 0.02 -1.09 -10.43
C THR A 203 -0.80 -2.35 -10.62
N TYR A 204 -0.43 -3.18 -11.59
CA TYR A 204 -1.08 -4.45 -11.87
C TYR A 204 -0.11 -5.61 -11.79
N PHE A 205 -0.56 -6.73 -11.24
CA PHE A 205 0.09 -8.03 -11.35
C PHE A 205 -0.92 -9.17 -11.20
N ASN A 206 -0.53 -10.36 -11.66
CA ASN A 206 -1.32 -11.57 -11.52
C ASN A 206 -0.52 -12.62 -10.73
N LEU A 207 -1.10 -13.16 -9.65
CA LEU A 207 -0.45 -14.15 -8.78
C LEU A 207 -0.27 -15.52 -9.46
N LYS A 208 -1.12 -15.88 -10.44
CA LYS A 208 -0.93 -17.13 -11.21
C LYS A 208 0.36 -17.13 -12.02
N GLU A 209 0.83 -15.95 -12.45
CA GLU A 209 2.16 -15.82 -13.11
C GLU A 209 3.33 -16.15 -12.17
N SER A 210 3.06 -16.23 -10.85
CA SER A 210 4.03 -16.61 -9.84
C SER A 210 4.00 -18.11 -9.50
N GLU A 211 2.96 -18.86 -9.90
CA GLU A 211 2.79 -20.29 -9.55
C GLU A 211 3.96 -21.15 -10.00
N ASN A 212 4.46 -20.96 -11.22
CA ASN A 212 5.58 -21.73 -11.74
C ASN A 212 6.87 -21.54 -10.91
N LYS A 213 6.99 -20.42 -10.18
CA LYS A 213 8.12 -20.14 -9.30
C LYS A 213 7.94 -20.77 -7.92
N LEU A 214 6.73 -21.16 -7.53
CA LEU A 214 6.47 -21.74 -6.21
C LEU A 214 6.83 -23.22 -6.08
N GLN A 215 7.14 -23.89 -7.20
CA GLN A 215 7.31 -25.36 -7.23
C GLN A 215 8.67 -25.86 -6.71
N ASP A 216 9.70 -25.00 -6.67
CA ASP A 216 11.03 -25.37 -6.16
C ASP A 216 11.51 -24.41 -5.06
N ASN A 217 11.63 -24.94 -3.85
CA ASN A 217 12.11 -24.20 -2.67
C ASN A 217 13.64 -24.10 -2.60
N GLN A 218 14.37 -24.74 -3.52
CA GLN A 218 15.83 -24.68 -3.59
C GLN A 218 16.36 -23.90 -4.81
N ASP A 219 15.47 -23.41 -5.67
CA ASP A 219 15.85 -22.59 -6.82
C ASP A 219 16.03 -21.11 -6.43
N ILE A 220 17.29 -20.67 -6.48
CA ILE A 220 17.71 -19.28 -6.23
C ILE A 220 17.08 -18.31 -7.24
N GLU A 221 16.90 -18.71 -8.50
CA GLU A 221 16.29 -17.83 -9.51
C GLU A 221 14.82 -17.58 -9.21
N SER A 222 14.09 -18.63 -8.83
CA SER A 222 12.73 -18.53 -8.31
C SER A 222 12.65 -17.55 -7.13
N ASP A 223 13.52 -17.70 -6.11
CA ASP A 223 13.53 -16.82 -4.94
C ASP A 223 13.70 -15.35 -5.34
N LEU A 224 14.73 -15.04 -6.12
CA LEU A 224 15.05 -13.70 -6.60
C LEU A 224 13.89 -13.07 -7.37
N SER A 225 13.12 -13.90 -8.09
CA SER A 225 11.97 -13.45 -8.86
C SER A 225 10.74 -13.09 -8.01
N LEU A 226 10.62 -13.66 -6.80
CA LEU A 226 9.52 -13.43 -5.86
C LEU A 226 9.81 -12.31 -4.86
N ILE A 227 11.08 -11.94 -4.63
CA ILE A 227 11.46 -10.83 -3.73
C ILE A 227 10.65 -9.55 -3.99
N PRO A 228 10.44 -9.09 -5.25
CA PRO A 228 9.63 -7.91 -5.49
C PRO A 228 8.18 -8.07 -5.01
N LEU A 229 7.56 -9.23 -5.23
CA LEU A 229 6.19 -9.48 -4.80
C LEU A 229 6.10 -9.54 -3.26
N TYR A 230 7.02 -10.26 -2.62
CA TYR A 230 7.15 -10.31 -1.15
C TYR A 230 7.23 -8.91 -0.55
N LYS A 231 8.13 -8.06 -1.07
CA LYS A 231 8.29 -6.68 -0.62
C LYS A 231 7.08 -5.82 -0.91
N PHE A 232 6.42 -6.03 -2.04
CA PHE A 232 5.25 -5.25 -2.44
C PHE A 232 4.05 -5.51 -1.51
N LEU A 233 3.85 -6.76 -1.10
CA LEU A 233 2.78 -7.13 -0.17
C LEU A 233 3.14 -6.92 1.30
N SER A 234 4.38 -6.53 1.60
CA SER A 234 4.83 -6.23 2.97
C SER A 234 4.10 -5.00 3.57
N PRO A 235 3.95 -4.94 4.91
CA PRO A 235 3.43 -3.75 5.58
C PRO A 235 4.30 -2.52 5.29
N LYS A 236 5.60 -2.71 5.02
CA LYS A 236 6.52 -1.63 4.65
C LYS A 236 6.02 -0.85 3.45
N HIS A 237 5.68 -1.56 2.39
CA HIS A 237 5.21 -0.96 1.16
C HIS A 237 3.77 -0.48 1.33
N LEU A 238 2.88 -1.38 1.76
CA LEU A 238 1.44 -1.12 1.83
C LEU A 238 1.08 0.05 2.75
N LEU A 239 1.78 0.21 3.88
CA LEU A 239 1.55 1.31 4.82
C LEU A 239 2.56 2.46 4.69
N LYS A 240 3.46 2.39 3.70
CA LYS A 240 4.54 3.36 3.46
C LYS A 240 5.37 3.62 4.73
N LEU A 241 5.75 2.55 5.44
CA LEU A 241 6.54 2.62 6.67
C LEU A 241 8.02 2.93 6.37
N PRO A 242 8.74 3.66 7.25
CA PRO A 242 10.13 4.07 7.03
C PRO A 242 11.11 2.90 7.19
N PHE A 243 12.02 2.64 6.24
CA PHE A 243 13.00 1.51 6.26
C PHE A 243 14.46 1.98 6.39
N ILE A 244 15.38 1.03 6.60
CA ILE A 244 16.83 1.27 6.58
C ILE A 244 17.22 1.75 5.17
N ASN A 245 17.89 2.91 5.08
CA ASN A 245 18.17 3.64 3.82
C ASN A 245 16.94 4.28 3.15
N ASP A 246 15.91 4.62 3.91
CA ASP A 246 14.93 5.61 3.46
C ASP A 246 15.62 6.97 3.39
N SER A 247 15.60 7.65 2.24
CA SER A 247 16.26 8.96 2.08
C SER A 247 15.68 10.04 3.00
N ASN A 248 14.56 9.76 3.65
CA ASN A 248 13.94 10.63 4.66
C ASN A 248 14.33 10.28 6.10
N SER A 249 15.11 9.22 6.34
CA SER A 249 15.65 8.90 7.66
C SER A 249 17.11 9.33 7.75
N LEU A 250 17.40 10.20 8.73
CA LEU A 250 18.77 10.60 9.05
C LEU A 250 19.46 9.42 9.76
N ASP A 251 20.54 8.91 9.17
CA ASP A 251 21.49 8.07 9.89
C ASP A 251 22.23 8.95 10.89
N LYS A 252 21.89 8.81 12.17
CA LYS A 252 22.43 9.65 13.23
C LYS A 252 23.92 9.41 13.45
N ASP A 253 24.38 8.18 13.28
CA ASP A 253 25.78 7.83 13.53
C ASP A 253 26.65 8.44 12.44
N PHE A 254 26.26 8.25 11.17
CA PHE A 254 26.92 8.91 10.05
C PHE A 254 26.85 10.44 10.14
N TYR A 255 25.70 11.01 10.51
CA TYR A 255 25.54 12.46 10.68
C TYR A 255 26.47 13.01 11.77
N ASN A 256 26.55 12.33 12.91
CA ASN A 256 27.44 12.73 14.00
C ASN A 256 28.92 12.60 13.61
N GLU A 257 29.29 11.52 12.91
CA GLU A 257 30.64 11.35 12.35
C GLU A 257 30.98 12.45 11.34
N LEU A 258 30.03 12.83 10.49
CA LEU A 258 30.22 13.90 9.52
C LEU A 258 30.46 15.25 10.23
N LEU A 259 29.67 15.57 11.26
CA LEU A 259 29.89 16.77 12.08
C LEU A 259 31.27 16.73 12.75
N TYR A 260 31.65 15.58 13.32
CA TYR A 260 32.96 15.37 13.93
C TYR A 260 34.10 15.62 12.95
N ILE A 261 34.08 15.01 11.75
CA ILE A 261 35.10 15.17 10.71
C ILE A 261 35.23 16.64 10.29
N ILE A 262 34.11 17.37 10.19
CA ILE A 262 34.14 18.79 9.81
C ILE A 262 34.65 19.67 10.97
N GLY A 263 34.43 19.28 12.23
CA GLY A 263 34.75 20.08 13.41
C GLY A 263 33.54 20.88 13.95
N LEU A 264 32.33 20.34 13.73
CA LEU A 264 31.06 20.93 14.12
C LEU A 264 30.36 20.10 15.19
N GLU A 265 29.41 20.71 15.88
CA GLU A 265 28.49 20.05 16.80
C GLU A 265 27.05 20.55 16.57
N GLU A 266 26.08 19.73 16.93
CA GLU A 266 24.67 20.13 16.97
C GLU A 266 24.28 20.47 18.41
N VAL A 267 23.75 21.68 18.64
CA VAL A 267 23.34 22.16 19.95
C VAL A 267 21.87 22.57 19.98
N GLY A 268 21.23 22.40 21.14
CA GLY A 268 19.86 22.83 21.42
C GLY A 268 18.81 21.72 21.25
N ASP A 269 18.00 21.51 22.30
CA ASP A 269 17.02 20.42 22.35
C ASP A 269 15.78 20.64 21.45
N ASN A 270 15.31 21.90 21.35
CA ASN A 270 14.09 22.25 20.62
C ASN A 270 14.35 22.90 19.24
N LYS A 271 15.54 23.50 19.04
CA LYS A 271 16.01 24.01 17.76
C LYS A 271 17.46 23.59 17.61
N LYS A 272 17.67 22.51 16.86
CA LYS A 272 18.97 21.98 16.52
C LYS A 272 19.72 23.01 15.67
N LEU A 273 20.77 23.60 16.22
CA LEU A 273 21.67 24.52 15.55
C LEU A 273 23.01 23.81 15.34
N ILE A 274 23.53 23.85 14.12
CA ILE A 274 24.86 23.36 13.81
C ILE A 274 25.85 24.50 14.02
N GLN A 275 26.84 24.30 14.88
CA GLN A 275 27.87 25.30 15.19
C GLN A 275 29.26 24.67 15.23
N ARG A 276 30.30 25.51 15.09
CA ARG A 276 31.69 25.06 15.24
C ARG A 276 31.96 24.69 16.70
N LEU A 277 32.76 23.64 16.90
CA LEU A 277 33.18 23.22 18.22
C LEU A 277 33.81 24.39 19.00
N PRO A 278 33.47 24.55 20.29
CA PRO A 278 34.04 25.59 21.13
C PRO A 278 35.54 25.39 21.26
N SER A 279 36.28 26.49 21.47
CA SER A 279 37.75 26.52 21.35
C SER A 279 38.48 25.45 22.18
N ASN A 280 37.93 25.05 23.32
CA ASN A 280 38.47 24.02 24.20
C ASN A 280 38.24 22.58 23.73
N ASN A 281 37.32 22.37 22.78
CA ASN A 281 36.93 21.05 22.26
C ASN A 281 37.22 20.91 20.75
N ARG A 282 37.92 21.88 20.15
CA ARG A 282 38.30 21.81 18.73
C ARG A 282 39.23 20.65 18.48
N GLN A 283 39.00 19.98 17.36
CA GLN A 283 39.79 18.83 16.94
C GLN A 283 40.76 19.29 15.87
N GLU A 284 42.06 19.29 16.17
CA GLU A 284 43.09 19.77 15.23
C GLU A 284 43.05 19.04 13.88
N GLY A 285 42.62 17.77 13.87
CA GLY A 285 42.47 16.97 12.65
C GLY A 285 41.17 17.21 11.86
N SER A 286 40.28 18.09 12.32
CA SER A 286 39.01 18.36 11.64
C SER A 286 39.20 19.27 10.43
N LEU A 287 38.32 19.16 9.44
CA LEU A 287 38.46 19.93 8.20
C LEU A 287 38.50 21.43 8.44
N LEU A 288 37.65 21.97 9.33
CA LEU A 288 37.63 23.42 9.62
C LEU A 288 38.93 23.95 10.24
N GLU A 289 39.63 23.15 11.03
CA GLU A 289 40.91 23.57 11.62
C GLU A 289 42.09 23.44 10.62
N ASN A 290 41.91 22.69 9.53
CA ASN A 290 42.93 22.48 8.50
C ASN A 290 42.78 23.35 7.25
N VAL A 291 41.72 24.17 7.17
CA VAL A 291 41.45 25.07 6.03
C VAL A 291 41.34 26.55 6.41
N ILE A 292 41.55 26.89 7.68
CA ILE A 292 41.51 28.26 8.23
C ILE A 292 42.91 28.70 8.63
#